data_AF-A0AAN3VA25-F1
#
_entry.id   AF-A0AAN3VA25-F1
#
_cell.length_a   1.000
_cell.length_b   1.000
_cell.length_c   1.000
_cell.angle_alpha   90.00
_cell.angle_beta   90.00
_cell.angle_gamma   90.00
#
_symmetry.space_group_name_H-M   'P 1'
#
loop_
_entity.id
_entity.type
_entity.pdbx_description
1 polymer ?
#
loop_
_entity_poly.entity_id
_entity_poly.type
_entity_poly.pdbx_seq_one_letter_code
_entity_poly.pdbx_strand_id
1 'polypeptide(L)'
;MQDTDFFSWRRTMLLRFQRMEAAEEVYHEIELQAQQLEYDYYSLCVRHPVPFTRPKVAFYTNYPEAWVSYYQAKNFLAIDPVLNPENFSQGHLMWNDDLFSEAQPLWEAARAHGLRRGVTQYLMLPNRALGFLSFSRCSTREIPILSDELQLKMQLLVRESLMALMRLNDEIVMTPEMNFSKREKEILKWTAEGKTSAEIAMILSISENTVNFHQKNMQKKINAPNKTQVACYAAATGLI
;
A
#
# COMPACT_ATOMS: atom_id res chain seq x y z
N MET A 1 14.55 -12.59 29.23
CA MET A 1 15.98 -12.47 28.87
C MET A 1 16.24 -13.08 27.48
N GLN A 2 15.43 -12.68 26.49
CA GLN A 2 15.56 -13.02 25.05
C GLN A 2 15.52 -11.75 24.16
N ASP A 3 15.34 -10.57 24.75
CA ASP A 3 15.05 -9.32 24.05
C ASP A 3 16.18 -8.79 23.16
N THR A 4 17.45 -9.08 23.48
CA THR A 4 18.59 -8.50 22.77
C THR A 4 18.70 -8.92 21.30
N ASP A 5 18.18 -10.09 20.94
CA ASP A 5 18.31 -10.61 19.57
C ASP A 5 17.37 -9.89 18.60
N PHE A 6 16.09 -9.72 18.95
CA PHE A 6 15.14 -8.96 18.13
C PHE A 6 15.54 -7.49 17.98
N PHE A 7 15.98 -6.82 19.06
CA PHE A 7 16.43 -5.43 18.98
C PHE A 7 17.71 -5.28 18.14
N SER A 8 18.58 -6.30 18.09
CA SER A 8 19.73 -6.34 17.19
C SER A 8 19.30 -6.51 15.73
N TRP A 9 18.42 -7.48 15.47
CA TRP A 9 17.84 -7.72 14.15
C TRP A 9 17.15 -6.46 13.61
N ARG A 10 16.31 -5.82 14.42
CA ARG A 10 15.60 -4.57 14.08
C ARG A 10 16.56 -3.47 13.66
N ARG A 11 17.62 -3.22 14.42
CA ARG A 11 18.62 -2.19 14.09
C ARG A 11 19.34 -2.51 12.77
N THR A 12 19.68 -3.77 12.55
CA THR A 12 20.34 -4.23 11.32
C THR A 12 19.44 -4.03 10.11
N MET A 13 18.18 -4.42 10.20
CA MET A 13 17.22 -4.27 9.09
C MET A 13 16.94 -2.81 8.75
N LEU A 14 16.79 -1.95 9.76
CA LEU A 14 16.61 -0.50 9.55
C LEU A 14 17.77 0.09 8.74
N LEU A 15 19.01 -0.21 9.14
CA LEU A 15 20.20 0.26 8.42
C LEU A 15 20.28 -0.31 6.99
N ARG A 16 19.86 -1.56 6.80
CA ARG A 16 19.87 -2.20 5.48
C ARG A 16 18.90 -1.52 4.51
N PHE A 17 17.63 -1.34 4.90
CA PHE A 17 16.64 -0.66 4.05
C PHE A 17 16.98 0.81 3.79
N GLN A 18 17.62 1.50 4.75
CA GLN A 18 18.05 2.88 4.56
C GLN A 18 19.16 3.04 3.52
N ARG A 19 20.02 2.02 3.37
CA ARG A 19 21.17 2.05 2.45
C ARG A 19 20.83 1.60 1.03
N MET A 20 19.65 1.03 0.79
CA MET A 20 19.26 0.55 -0.52
C MET A 20 19.10 1.71 -1.53
N GLU A 21 19.56 1.48 -2.75
CA GLU A 21 19.56 2.48 -3.83
C GLU A 21 18.67 2.09 -5.01
N ALA A 22 18.22 0.83 -5.06
CA ALA A 22 17.35 0.32 -6.12
C ALA A 22 16.15 -0.48 -5.56
N ALA A 23 15.03 -0.44 -6.28
CA ALA A 23 13.83 -1.19 -5.91
C ALA A 23 14.06 -2.71 -5.91
N GLU A 24 14.89 -3.21 -6.83
CA GLU A 24 15.27 -4.62 -6.91
C GLU A 24 15.96 -5.12 -5.63
N GLU A 25 16.76 -4.28 -4.97
CA GLU A 25 17.38 -4.63 -3.67
C GLU A 25 16.32 -4.79 -2.57
N VAL A 26 15.26 -3.98 -2.61
CA VAL A 26 14.13 -4.08 -1.67
C VAL A 26 13.41 -5.40 -1.89
N TYR A 27 13.08 -5.72 -3.14
CA TYR A 27 12.39 -6.97 -3.51
C TYR A 27 13.22 -8.20 -3.13
N HIS A 28 14.52 -8.17 -3.39
CA HIS A 28 15.43 -9.25 -3.05
C HIS A 28 15.57 -9.44 -1.52
N GLU A 29 15.64 -8.36 -0.75
CA GLU A 29 15.71 -8.48 0.71
C GLU A 29 14.40 -9.03 1.30
N ILE A 30 13.23 -8.65 0.78
CA ILE A 30 11.95 -9.23 1.22
C ILE A 30 11.95 -10.74 0.96
N GLU A 31 12.41 -11.18 -0.21
CA GLU A 31 12.53 -12.59 -0.56
C GLU A 31 13.43 -13.35 0.43
N LEU A 32 14.60 -12.79 0.72
CA LEU A 32 15.56 -13.38 1.65
C LEU A 32 14.96 -13.48 3.07
N GLN A 33 14.24 -12.46 3.53
CA GLN A 33 13.58 -12.46 4.83
C GLN A 33 12.41 -13.46 4.88
N ALA A 34 11.67 -13.65 3.78
CA ALA A 34 10.65 -14.69 3.67
C ALA A 34 11.26 -16.08 3.85
N GLN A 35 12.37 -16.35 3.16
CA GLN A 35 13.09 -17.63 3.25
C GLN A 35 13.67 -17.89 4.65
N GLN A 36 14.19 -16.85 5.33
CA GLN A 36 14.65 -16.96 6.73
C GLN A 36 13.52 -17.33 7.70
N LEU A 37 12.28 -17.01 7.36
CA LEU A 37 11.08 -17.36 8.11
C LEU A 37 10.41 -18.66 7.60
N GLU A 38 11.12 -19.43 6.77
CA GLU A 38 10.64 -20.68 6.15
C GLU A 38 9.38 -20.50 5.27
N TYR A 39 9.28 -19.36 4.59
CA TYR A 39 8.30 -19.11 3.53
C TYR A 39 8.95 -19.16 2.15
N ASP A 40 8.22 -19.74 1.19
CA ASP A 40 8.71 -19.98 -0.17
C ASP A 40 8.50 -18.75 -1.07
N TYR A 41 7.37 -18.06 -0.86
CA TYR A 41 6.95 -16.94 -1.70
C TYR A 41 6.60 -15.72 -0.87
N TYR A 42 6.70 -14.56 -1.50
CA TYR A 42 6.18 -13.30 -1.00
C TYR A 42 5.38 -12.56 -2.07
N SER A 43 4.50 -11.67 -1.61
CA SER A 43 3.80 -10.72 -2.45
C SER A 43 3.67 -9.40 -1.73
N LEU A 44 4.07 -8.33 -2.40
CA LEU A 44 3.90 -6.96 -1.94
C LEU A 44 2.84 -6.28 -2.80
N CYS A 45 1.66 -6.06 -2.24
CA CYS A 45 0.53 -5.43 -2.92
C CYS A 45 0.28 -4.03 -2.33
N VAL A 46 0.01 -3.05 -3.18
CA VAL A 46 -0.30 -1.67 -2.77
C VAL A 46 -1.62 -1.25 -3.42
N ARG A 47 -2.62 -0.98 -2.57
CA ARG A 47 -3.90 -0.42 -2.98
C ARG A 47 -3.85 1.10 -2.82
N HIS A 48 -3.90 1.81 -3.93
CA HIS A 48 -3.90 3.27 -3.93
C HIS A 48 -5.29 3.84 -3.57
N PRO A 49 -5.36 5.03 -2.93
CA PRO A 49 -6.62 5.66 -2.56
C PRO A 49 -7.39 6.22 -3.77
N VAL A 50 -6.72 6.39 -4.92
CA VAL A 50 -7.29 6.92 -6.16
C VAL A 50 -6.85 6.05 -7.35
N PRO A 51 -7.67 5.94 -8.42
CA PRO A 51 -9.03 6.48 -8.57
C PRO A 51 -10.06 5.82 -7.64
N PHE A 52 -11.07 6.58 -7.18
CA PHE A 52 -12.04 6.07 -6.19
C PHE A 52 -12.93 4.93 -6.70
N THR A 53 -13.36 4.99 -7.96
CA THR A 53 -14.30 4.02 -8.54
C THR A 53 -13.63 2.71 -8.96
N ARG A 54 -12.33 2.76 -9.25
CA ARG A 54 -11.50 1.62 -9.62
C ARG A 54 -10.12 1.82 -8.99
N PRO A 55 -9.97 1.48 -7.70
CA PRO A 55 -8.71 1.65 -7.00
C PRO A 55 -7.58 0.95 -7.75
N LYS A 56 -6.51 1.68 -8.06
CA LYS A 56 -5.31 1.08 -8.64
C LYS A 56 -4.70 0.13 -7.60
N VAL A 57 -4.48 -1.12 -7.99
CA VAL A 57 -3.74 -2.10 -7.19
C VAL A 57 -2.48 -2.45 -7.96
N ALA A 58 -1.33 -2.01 -7.45
CA ALA A 58 -0.02 -2.37 -7.97
C ALA A 58 0.58 -3.46 -7.08
N PHE A 59 1.34 -4.39 -7.65
CA PHE A 59 1.98 -5.43 -6.85
C PHE A 59 3.28 -5.90 -7.49
N TYR A 60 4.16 -6.46 -6.67
CA TYR A 60 5.36 -7.18 -7.07
C TYR A 60 5.45 -8.46 -6.24
N THR A 61 5.86 -9.57 -6.86
CA THR A 61 5.85 -10.89 -6.22
C THR A 61 6.80 -11.85 -6.92
N ASN A 62 7.31 -12.83 -6.17
CA ASN A 62 8.03 -13.99 -6.72
C ASN A 62 7.11 -15.22 -6.91
N TYR A 63 5.79 -15.04 -6.86
CA TYR A 63 4.85 -16.11 -7.17
C TYR A 63 5.06 -16.67 -8.58
N PRO A 64 4.72 -17.96 -8.81
CA PRO A 64 4.73 -18.52 -10.16
C PRO A 64 3.89 -17.68 -11.13
N GLU A 65 4.45 -17.35 -12.29
CA GLU A 65 3.77 -16.52 -13.30
C GLU A 65 2.41 -17.09 -13.73
N ALA A 66 2.31 -18.43 -13.77
CA ALA A 66 1.05 -19.13 -14.02
C ALA A 66 -0.02 -18.81 -12.97
N TRP A 67 0.36 -18.73 -11.69
CA TRP A 67 -0.55 -18.35 -10.60
C TRP A 67 -0.98 -16.89 -10.72
N VAL A 68 -0.03 -15.97 -10.94
CA VAL A 68 -0.34 -14.54 -11.10
C VAL A 68 -1.32 -14.31 -12.27
N SER A 69 -1.05 -14.95 -13.40
CA SER A 69 -1.91 -14.89 -14.59
C SER A 69 -3.32 -15.44 -14.31
N TYR A 70 -3.40 -16.57 -13.60
CA TYR A 70 -4.68 -17.17 -13.23
C TYR A 70 -5.48 -16.30 -12.26
N TYR A 71 -4.81 -15.73 -11.26
CA TYR A 71 -5.41 -14.83 -10.27
C TYR A 71 -6.04 -13.60 -10.94
N GLN A 72 -5.32 -12.98 -11.89
CA GLN A 72 -5.81 -11.84 -12.66
C GLN A 72 -6.97 -12.24 -13.60
N ALA A 73 -6.85 -13.36 -14.31
CA ALA A 73 -7.87 -13.82 -15.25
C ALA A 73 -9.22 -14.10 -14.58
N LYS A 74 -9.21 -14.56 -13.33
CA LYS A 74 -10.40 -14.80 -12.52
C LYS A 74 -10.85 -13.59 -11.70
N ASN A 75 -10.10 -12.48 -11.76
CA ASN A 75 -10.33 -11.28 -10.98
C ASN A 75 -10.48 -11.56 -9.47
N PHE A 76 -9.61 -12.42 -8.92
CA PHE A 76 -9.71 -12.80 -7.52
C PHE A 76 -9.48 -11.65 -6.55
N LEU A 77 -8.86 -10.57 -7.00
CA LEU A 77 -8.74 -9.31 -6.24
C LEU A 77 -10.08 -8.84 -5.65
N ALA A 78 -11.20 -9.06 -6.34
CA ALA A 78 -12.52 -8.63 -5.88
C ALA A 78 -13.04 -9.41 -4.66
N ILE A 79 -12.54 -10.63 -4.45
CA ILE A 79 -13.00 -11.55 -3.39
C ILE A 79 -11.89 -11.90 -2.40
N ASP A 80 -10.68 -11.33 -2.55
CA ASP A 80 -9.52 -11.74 -1.77
C ASP A 80 -9.58 -11.22 -0.33
N PRO A 81 -9.74 -12.12 0.67
CA PRO A 81 -9.86 -11.70 2.06
C PRO A 81 -8.56 -11.17 2.64
N VAL A 82 -7.40 -11.49 2.04
CA VAL A 82 -6.08 -11.05 2.57
C VAL A 82 -5.76 -9.60 2.18
N LEU A 83 -6.55 -9.00 1.28
CA LEU A 83 -6.45 -7.61 0.87
C LEU A 83 -7.59 -6.74 1.44
N ASN A 84 -8.40 -7.30 2.36
CA ASN A 84 -9.40 -6.56 3.11
C ASN A 84 -8.87 -6.20 4.52
N PRO A 85 -8.62 -4.91 4.82
CA PRO A 85 -8.16 -4.45 6.14
C PRO A 85 -9.07 -4.85 7.31
N GLU A 86 -10.36 -5.09 7.08
CA GLU A 86 -11.33 -5.45 8.12
C GLU A 86 -11.03 -6.81 8.77
N ASN A 87 -10.33 -7.69 8.05
CA ASN A 87 -9.98 -9.02 8.55
C ASN A 87 -8.75 -9.01 9.47
N PHE A 88 -8.04 -7.89 9.57
CA PHE A 88 -6.77 -7.81 10.29
C PHE A 88 -6.94 -7.41 11.75
N SER A 89 -6.15 -8.02 12.63
CA SER A 89 -5.99 -7.59 14.02
C SER A 89 -4.58 -7.02 14.18
N GLN A 90 -4.47 -5.76 14.64
CA GLN A 90 -3.17 -5.06 14.79
C GLN A 90 -2.31 -5.04 13.52
N GLY A 91 -2.93 -5.02 12.34
CA GLY A 91 -2.20 -5.07 11.07
C GLY A 91 -1.75 -6.46 10.64
N HIS A 92 -2.02 -7.50 11.43
CA HIS A 92 -1.59 -8.87 11.19
C HIS A 92 -2.77 -9.80 10.86
N LEU A 93 -2.58 -10.72 9.92
CA LEU A 93 -3.57 -11.70 9.50
C LEU A 93 -2.90 -13.03 9.18
N MET A 94 -3.20 -14.05 9.99
CA MET A 94 -2.81 -15.43 9.71
C MET A 94 -3.85 -16.08 8.80
N TRP A 95 -3.41 -16.76 7.74
CA TRP A 95 -4.34 -17.44 6.82
C TRP A 95 -4.88 -18.70 7.47
N ASN A 96 -6.19 -18.85 7.48
CA ASN A 96 -6.90 -20.03 7.93
C ASN A 96 -8.04 -20.36 6.96
N ASP A 97 -8.66 -21.53 7.12
CA ASP A 97 -9.66 -22.00 6.16
C ASP A 97 -10.99 -21.21 6.27
N ASP A 98 -11.34 -20.75 7.48
CA ASP A 98 -12.54 -19.95 7.73
C ASP A 98 -12.50 -18.57 7.05
N LEU A 99 -11.31 -17.97 6.93
CA LEU A 99 -11.06 -16.69 6.26
C LEU A 99 -11.47 -16.72 4.78
N PHE A 100 -11.35 -17.88 4.13
CA PHE A 100 -11.68 -18.04 2.71
C PHE A 100 -13.03 -18.71 2.48
N SER A 101 -13.88 -18.80 3.51
CA SER A 101 -15.23 -19.39 3.41
C SER A 101 -16.11 -18.69 2.36
N GLU A 102 -15.97 -17.37 2.20
CA GLU A 102 -16.64 -16.57 1.17
C GLU A 102 -15.88 -16.53 -0.18
N ALA A 103 -14.63 -17.00 -0.20
CA ALA A 103 -13.72 -16.95 -1.34
C ALA A 103 -13.16 -18.33 -1.71
N GLN A 104 -14.01 -19.37 -1.64
CA GLN A 104 -13.64 -20.77 -1.90
C GLN A 104 -12.92 -20.98 -3.25
N PRO A 105 -13.36 -20.37 -4.38
CA PRO A 105 -12.68 -20.56 -5.66
C PRO A 105 -11.22 -20.07 -5.66
N LEU A 106 -10.94 -18.97 -4.94
CA LEU A 106 -9.59 -18.44 -4.79
C LEU A 106 -8.72 -19.43 -4.00
N TRP A 107 -9.22 -19.92 -2.88
CA TRP A 107 -8.44 -20.79 -2.00
C TRP A 107 -8.19 -22.16 -2.59
N GLU A 108 -9.16 -22.74 -3.31
CA GLU A 108 -8.96 -24.02 -4.02
C GLU A 108 -7.90 -23.86 -5.11
N ALA A 109 -7.97 -22.77 -5.87
CA ALA A 109 -6.98 -22.46 -6.89
C ALA A 109 -5.60 -22.20 -6.29
N ALA A 110 -5.52 -21.48 -5.16
CA ALA A 110 -4.26 -21.22 -4.46
C ALA A 110 -3.61 -22.55 -4.01
N ARG A 111 -4.38 -23.46 -3.42
CA ARG A 111 -3.90 -24.80 -3.03
C ARG A 111 -3.49 -25.66 -4.22
N ALA A 112 -4.20 -25.56 -5.35
CA ALA A 112 -3.82 -26.25 -6.59
C ALA A 112 -2.47 -25.77 -7.14
N HIS A 113 -2.10 -24.51 -6.89
CA HIS A 113 -0.79 -23.94 -7.24
C HIS A 113 0.25 -24.07 -6.11
N GLY A 114 -0.06 -24.86 -5.08
CA GLY A 114 0.85 -25.17 -3.99
C GLY A 114 0.72 -24.25 -2.78
N LEU A 115 0.00 -23.14 -2.83
CA LEU A 115 -0.12 -22.22 -1.69
C LEU A 115 -1.06 -22.78 -0.62
N ARG A 116 -0.50 -23.22 0.51
CA ARG A 116 -1.27 -23.91 1.57
C ARG A 116 -1.32 -23.19 2.91
N ARG A 117 -0.29 -22.40 3.20
CA ARG A 117 -0.17 -21.59 4.41
C ARG A 117 0.36 -20.23 4.02
N GLY A 118 -0.02 -19.21 4.79
CA GLY A 118 0.50 -17.88 4.60
C GLY A 118 0.09 -16.95 5.74
N VAL A 119 0.66 -15.77 5.68
CA VAL A 119 0.45 -14.71 6.65
C VAL A 119 0.59 -13.39 5.91
N THR A 120 -0.25 -12.42 6.26
CA THR A 120 -0.21 -11.09 5.69
C THR A 120 -0.07 -10.06 6.80
N GLN A 121 0.81 -9.09 6.59
CA GLN A 121 0.92 -7.89 7.40
C GLN A 121 0.60 -6.69 6.50
N TYR A 122 -0.19 -5.75 7.00
CA TYR A 122 -0.47 -4.52 6.25
C TYR A 122 -0.09 -3.25 7.02
N LEU A 123 0.07 -2.17 6.27
CA LEU A 123 0.32 -0.82 6.77
C LEU A 123 -0.32 0.23 5.85
N MET A 124 -0.87 1.29 6.43
CA MET A 124 -1.25 2.50 5.69
C MET A 124 -0.06 3.45 5.58
N LEU A 125 0.27 3.86 4.35
CA LEU A 125 1.36 4.78 4.03
C LEU A 125 0.94 6.25 4.22
N PRO A 126 1.90 7.21 4.28
CA PRO A 126 1.60 8.64 4.41
C PRO A 126 0.69 9.20 3.30
N ASN A 127 0.74 8.63 2.10
CA ASN A 127 -0.12 8.98 0.97
C ASN A 127 -1.49 8.27 1.00
N ARG A 128 -1.84 7.65 2.13
CA ARG A 128 -3.06 6.84 2.38
C ARG A 128 -3.20 5.59 1.51
N ALA A 129 -2.18 5.19 0.76
CA ALA A 129 -2.16 3.88 0.13
C ALA A 129 -2.04 2.78 1.21
N LEU A 130 -2.68 1.64 0.96
CA LEU A 130 -2.61 0.46 1.83
C LEU A 130 -1.61 -0.52 1.22
N GLY A 131 -0.52 -0.79 1.92
CA GLY A 131 0.46 -1.80 1.53
C GLY A 131 0.25 -3.09 2.31
N PHE A 132 0.23 -4.22 1.61
CA PHE A 132 0.05 -5.56 2.12
C PHE A 132 1.27 -6.39 1.75
N LEU A 133 1.99 -6.88 2.75
CA LEU A 133 3.08 -7.84 2.58
C LEU A 133 2.57 -9.21 3.00
N SER A 134 2.48 -10.12 2.04
CA SER A 134 2.08 -11.51 2.26
C SER A 134 3.28 -12.43 2.10
N PHE A 135 3.42 -13.38 3.01
CA PHE A 135 4.30 -14.54 2.85
C PHE A 135 3.46 -15.80 2.74
N SER A 136 3.87 -16.72 1.88
CA SER A 136 3.18 -17.99 1.69
C SER A 136 4.13 -19.12 1.39
N ARG A 137 3.64 -20.34 1.62
CA ARG A 137 4.45 -21.55 1.53
C ARG A 137 3.63 -22.76 1.10
N CYS A 138 4.35 -23.72 0.52
CA CYS A 138 3.83 -24.98 0.03
C CYS A 138 3.72 -26.04 1.10
N SER A 139 4.59 -25.99 2.12
CA SER A 139 4.61 -26.96 3.20
C SER A 139 3.47 -26.73 4.19
N THR A 140 2.82 -27.81 4.62
CA THR A 140 1.85 -27.80 5.73
C THR A 140 2.49 -28.06 7.09
N ARG A 141 3.82 -28.25 7.15
CA ARG A 141 4.55 -28.49 8.39
C ARG A 141 4.40 -27.30 9.33
N GLU A 142 4.16 -27.55 10.61
CA GLU A 142 4.18 -26.47 11.61
C GLU A 142 5.60 -25.93 11.78
N ILE A 143 5.73 -24.61 11.76
CA ILE A 143 6.98 -23.91 12.07
C ILE A 143 6.87 -23.47 13.52
N PRO A 144 7.81 -23.84 14.41
CA PRO A 144 7.82 -23.41 15.78
C PRO A 144 8.36 -21.98 15.88
N ILE A 145 7.65 -21.01 15.29
CA ILE A 145 7.94 -19.58 15.44
C ILE A 145 6.95 -18.95 16.42
N LEU A 146 7.44 -18.12 17.32
CA LEU A 146 6.60 -17.40 18.27
C LEU A 146 5.76 -16.37 17.49
N SER A 147 4.43 -16.40 17.67
CA SER A 147 3.50 -15.53 16.93
C SER A 147 3.87 -14.04 17.04
N ASP A 148 4.27 -13.59 18.24
CA ASP A 148 4.62 -12.19 18.48
C ASP A 148 5.90 -11.79 17.74
N GLU A 149 6.87 -12.70 17.62
CA GLU A 149 8.12 -12.43 16.89
C GLU A 149 7.85 -12.28 15.39
N LEU A 150 7.06 -13.19 14.81
CA LEU A 150 6.65 -13.12 13.41
C LEU A 150 5.92 -11.81 13.11
N GLN A 151 4.97 -11.43 13.96
CA GLN A 151 4.21 -10.18 13.82
C GLN A 151 5.13 -8.96 13.85
N LEU A 152 6.03 -8.86 14.83
CA LEU A 152 6.95 -7.73 14.96
C LEU A 152 7.96 -7.65 13.81
N LYS A 153 8.45 -8.79 13.32
CA LYS A 153 9.32 -8.85 12.14
C LYS A 153 8.57 -8.37 10.89
N MET A 154 7.40 -8.92 10.61
CA MET A 154 6.61 -8.52 9.44
C MET A 154 6.18 -7.05 9.50
N GLN A 155 5.84 -6.53 10.68
CA GLN A 155 5.50 -5.12 10.87
C GLN A 155 6.66 -4.20 10.47
N LEU A 156 7.90 -4.57 10.80
CA LEU A 156 9.08 -3.85 10.33
C LEU A 156 9.27 -4.01 8.82
N LEU A 157 9.19 -5.23 8.31
CA LEU A 157 9.45 -5.53 6.90
C LEU A 157 8.49 -4.78 5.97
N VAL A 158 7.18 -4.82 6.23
CA VAL A 158 6.19 -4.09 5.40
C VAL A 158 6.43 -2.58 5.44
N ARG A 159 6.78 -2.04 6.61
CA ARG A 159 7.02 -0.62 6.78
C ARG A 159 8.26 -0.17 6.03
N GLU A 160 9.41 -0.78 6.31
CA GLU A 160 10.69 -0.30 5.81
C GLU A 160 10.85 -0.57 4.31
N SER A 161 10.30 -1.67 3.79
CA SER A 161 10.28 -1.92 2.34
C SER A 161 9.46 -0.85 1.59
N LEU A 162 8.23 -0.58 2.02
CA LEU A 162 7.38 0.42 1.36
C LEU A 162 7.94 1.84 1.52
N MET A 163 8.52 2.18 2.68
CA MET A 163 9.16 3.48 2.89
C MET A 163 10.43 3.62 2.02
N ALA A 164 11.20 2.55 1.82
CA ALA A 164 12.32 2.54 0.89
C ALA A 164 11.84 2.75 -0.56
N LEU A 165 10.81 2.03 -1.01
CA LEU A 165 10.20 2.22 -2.33
C LEU A 165 9.63 3.63 -2.50
N MET A 166 9.09 4.24 -1.44
CA MET A 166 8.62 5.62 -1.47
C MET A 166 9.78 6.61 -1.66
N ARG A 167 10.90 6.40 -0.96
CA ARG A 167 12.13 7.19 -1.12
C ARG A 167 12.73 7.06 -2.52
N LEU A 168 12.57 5.89 -3.14
CA LEU A 168 13.06 5.58 -4.49
C LEU A 168 12.08 5.98 -5.60
N ASN A 169 10.95 6.61 -5.27
CA ASN A 169 9.92 7.02 -6.23
C ASN A 169 9.37 5.87 -7.09
N ASP A 170 9.28 4.66 -6.54
CA ASP A 170 8.80 3.48 -7.27
C ASP A 170 7.30 3.56 -7.60
N GLU A 171 6.93 3.18 -8.83
CA GLU A 171 5.56 3.25 -9.34
C GLU A 171 4.55 2.42 -8.54
N ILE A 172 5.00 1.40 -7.79
CA ILE A 172 4.15 0.55 -6.96
C ILE A 172 3.54 1.33 -5.78
N VAL A 173 4.24 2.32 -5.23
CA VAL A 173 3.79 3.09 -4.06
C VAL A 173 3.41 4.53 -4.41
N MET A 174 3.89 5.07 -5.53
CA MET A 174 3.63 6.45 -5.90
C MET A 174 2.16 6.69 -6.31
N THR A 175 1.57 7.73 -5.72
CA THR A 175 0.26 8.27 -6.11
C THR A 175 0.43 9.33 -7.21
N PRO A 176 -0.64 9.69 -7.96
CA PRO A 176 -0.57 10.75 -8.96
C PRO A 176 0.05 12.03 -8.39
N GLU A 177 1.07 12.54 -9.08
CA GLU A 177 1.84 13.69 -8.61
C GLU A 177 1.00 14.98 -8.70
N MET A 178 0.93 15.72 -7.60
CA MET A 178 0.17 16.97 -7.50
C MET A 178 1.07 18.12 -7.07
N ASN A 179 1.90 18.57 -8.00
CA ASN A 179 2.83 19.68 -7.79
C ASN A 179 2.10 21.04 -7.81
N PHE A 180 1.42 21.30 -6.70
CA PHE A 180 0.71 22.55 -6.44
C PHE A 180 1.57 23.52 -5.63
N SER A 181 1.53 24.80 -6.00
CA SER A 181 2.14 25.88 -5.25
C SER A 181 1.48 26.05 -3.88
N LYS A 182 2.15 26.76 -2.96
CA LYS A 182 1.56 27.07 -1.64
C LYS A 182 0.20 27.77 -1.77
N ARG A 183 0.08 28.71 -2.72
CA ARG A 183 -1.16 29.44 -2.99
C ARG A 183 -2.26 28.56 -3.59
N GLU A 184 -1.88 27.65 -4.50
CA GLU A 184 -2.82 26.66 -5.05
C GLU A 184 -3.37 25.74 -3.95
N LYS A 185 -2.50 25.22 -3.06
CA LYS A 185 -2.93 24.41 -1.92
C LYS A 185 -3.83 25.19 -0.94
N GLU A 186 -3.53 26.45 -0.69
CA GLU A 186 -4.35 27.32 0.17
C GLU A 186 -5.77 27.51 -0.40
N ILE A 187 -5.89 27.80 -1.70
CA ILE A 187 -7.19 27.88 -2.38
C ILE A 187 -7.91 26.52 -2.34
N LEU A 188 -7.17 25.43 -2.50
CA LEU A 188 -7.73 24.08 -2.52
C LEU A 188 -8.28 23.67 -1.15
N LYS A 189 -7.64 24.07 -0.05
CA LYS A 189 -8.15 23.83 1.32
C LYS A 189 -9.53 24.45 1.51
N TRP A 190 -9.71 25.73 1.15
CA TRP A 190 -11.02 26.36 1.22
C TRP A 190 -12.03 25.75 0.25
N THR A 191 -11.57 25.28 -0.91
CA THR A 191 -12.43 24.55 -1.85
C THR A 191 -12.94 23.24 -1.24
N ALA A 192 -12.10 22.51 -0.48
CA ALA A 192 -12.49 21.28 0.22
C ALA A 192 -13.47 21.55 1.37
N GLU A 193 -13.39 22.72 2.02
CA GLU A 193 -14.36 23.21 3.01
C GLU A 193 -15.69 23.69 2.39
N GLY A 194 -15.88 23.51 1.07
CA GLY A 194 -17.11 23.87 0.38
C GLY A 194 -17.25 25.35 0.02
N LYS A 195 -16.19 26.16 0.15
CA LYS A 195 -16.23 27.59 -0.20
C LYS A 195 -16.31 27.82 -1.71
N THR A 196 -17.11 28.80 -2.08
CA THR A 196 -17.25 29.29 -3.46
C THR A 196 -16.04 30.15 -3.86
N SER A 197 -15.83 30.34 -5.17
CA SER A 197 -14.70 31.18 -5.64
C SER A 197 -14.80 32.62 -5.14
N ALA A 198 -16.02 33.16 -5.01
CA ALA A 198 -16.28 34.47 -4.43
C ALA A 198 -15.93 34.55 -2.93
N GLU A 199 -16.32 33.55 -2.13
CA GLU A 199 -15.94 33.52 -0.70
C GLU A 199 -14.43 33.38 -0.51
N ILE A 200 -13.77 32.53 -1.30
CA ILE A 200 -12.32 32.35 -1.25
C ILE A 200 -11.61 33.66 -1.61
N ALA A 201 -12.11 34.39 -2.62
CA ALA A 201 -11.59 35.68 -3.03
C ALA A 201 -11.63 36.70 -1.88
N MET A 202 -12.74 36.73 -1.14
CA MET A 202 -12.90 37.58 0.06
C MET A 202 -11.95 37.17 1.19
N ILE A 203 -11.82 35.87 1.48
CA ILE A 203 -10.94 35.36 2.55
C ILE A 203 -9.47 35.69 2.27
N LEU A 204 -9.06 35.55 1.00
CA LEU A 204 -7.67 35.65 0.59
C LEU A 204 -7.29 37.03 0.03
N SER A 205 -8.21 38.00 0.09
CA SER A 205 -8.07 39.37 -0.42
C SER A 205 -7.53 39.44 -1.86
N ILE A 206 -8.09 38.63 -2.76
CA ILE A 206 -7.74 38.59 -4.19
C ILE A 206 -9.01 38.64 -5.05
N SER A 207 -8.84 38.83 -6.37
CA SER A 207 -9.99 38.79 -7.28
C SER A 207 -10.52 37.36 -7.45
N GLU A 208 -11.82 37.22 -7.69
CA GLU A 208 -12.44 35.92 -8.03
C GLU A 208 -11.82 35.32 -9.30
N ASN A 209 -11.43 36.17 -10.27
CA ASN A 209 -10.72 35.74 -11.47
C ASN A 209 -9.37 35.08 -11.14
N THR A 210 -8.65 35.58 -10.14
CA THR A 210 -7.39 34.98 -9.65
C THR A 210 -7.65 33.61 -9.03
N VAL A 211 -8.72 33.43 -8.25
CA VAL A 211 -9.11 32.13 -7.70
C VAL A 211 -9.44 31.14 -8.82
N ASN A 212 -10.28 31.55 -9.77
CA ASN A 212 -10.69 30.72 -10.91
C ASN A 212 -9.49 30.34 -11.79
N PHE A 213 -8.52 31.25 -11.97
CA PHE A 213 -7.27 30.97 -12.67
C PHE A 213 -6.46 29.86 -11.98
N HIS A 214 -6.25 29.95 -10.67
CA HIS A 214 -5.57 28.89 -9.91
C HIS A 214 -6.33 27.56 -9.95
N GLN A 215 -7.67 27.56 -9.86
CA GLN A 215 -8.47 26.34 -10.00
C GLN A 215 -8.29 25.68 -11.36
N LYS A 216 -8.33 26.45 -12.46
CA LYS A 216 -8.09 25.94 -13.82
C LYS A 216 -6.67 25.41 -14.00
N ASN A 217 -5.66 26.07 -13.41
CA ASN A 217 -4.28 25.60 -13.47
C ASN A 217 -4.12 24.25 -12.75
N MET A 218 -4.70 24.09 -11.56
CA MET A 218 -4.68 22.82 -10.85
C MET A 218 -5.40 21.71 -11.64
N GLN A 219 -6.57 22.00 -12.22
CA GLN A 219 -7.29 21.07 -13.09
C GLN A 219 -6.45 20.62 -14.27
N LYS A 220 -5.77 21.55 -14.95
CA LYS A 220 -4.89 21.26 -16.09
C LYS A 220 -3.70 20.38 -15.68
N LYS A 221 -3.07 20.63 -14.53
CA LYS A 221 -1.89 19.89 -14.05
C LYS A 221 -2.16 18.40 -13.86
N ILE A 222 -3.35 18.03 -13.36
CA ILE A 222 -3.70 16.63 -13.08
C ILE A 222 -4.77 16.07 -14.03
N ASN A 223 -5.03 16.79 -15.13
CA ASN A 223 -6.07 16.46 -16.11
C ASN A 223 -7.45 16.16 -15.50
N ALA A 224 -7.87 17.01 -14.56
CA ALA A 224 -9.16 16.88 -13.88
C ALA A 224 -10.24 17.73 -14.59
N PRO A 225 -11.49 17.25 -14.69
CA PRO A 225 -12.59 17.96 -15.33
C PRO A 225 -13.15 19.10 -14.48
N ASN A 226 -12.98 19.06 -13.16
CA ASN A 226 -13.54 20.05 -12.23
C ASN A 226 -12.73 20.14 -10.93
N LYS A 227 -12.99 21.21 -10.16
CA LYS A 227 -12.34 21.47 -8.87
C LYS A 227 -12.65 20.43 -7.81
N THR A 228 -13.80 19.74 -7.91
CA THR A 228 -14.20 18.69 -6.97
C THR A 228 -13.25 17.50 -7.06
N GLN A 229 -12.93 17.01 -8.27
CA GLN A 229 -11.94 15.94 -8.42
C GLN A 229 -10.57 16.34 -7.87
N VAL A 230 -10.11 17.58 -8.12
CA VAL A 230 -8.85 18.09 -7.57
C VAL A 230 -8.86 18.08 -6.04
N ALA A 231 -9.92 18.63 -5.43
CA ALA A 231 -10.04 18.72 -3.98
C ALA A 231 -10.15 17.33 -3.33
N CYS A 232 -10.99 16.45 -3.87
CA CYS A 232 -11.15 15.09 -3.36
C CYS A 232 -9.86 14.28 -3.48
N TYR A 233 -9.15 14.36 -4.61
CA TYR A 233 -7.90 13.62 -4.77
C TYR A 233 -6.82 14.14 -3.81
N ALA A 234 -6.66 15.47 -3.69
CA ALA A 234 -5.71 16.07 -2.77
C ALA A 234 -6.01 15.70 -1.30
N ALA A 235 -7.29 15.71 -0.91
CA ALA A 235 -7.70 15.28 0.41
C ALA A 235 -7.44 13.77 0.61
N ALA A 236 -7.74 12.94 -0.38
CA ALA A 236 -7.59 11.49 -0.29
C ALA A 236 -6.12 11.01 -0.26
N THR A 237 -5.19 11.74 -0.87
CA THR A 237 -3.76 11.42 -0.82
C THR A 237 -3.02 12.10 0.33
N GLY A 238 -3.72 12.90 1.16
CA GLY A 238 -3.11 13.61 2.30
C GLY A 238 -2.29 14.83 1.90
N LEU A 239 -2.53 15.41 0.72
CA LEU A 239 -1.88 16.65 0.28
C LEU A 239 -2.41 17.89 1.03
N ILE A 240 -3.68 17.85 1.43
CA ILE A 240 -4.37 18.90 2.21
C ILE A 240 -5.06 18.34 3.44
#